data_AF-A0A9P0IX90-F1
#
_entry.id   AF-A0A9P0IX90-F1
#
_cell.length_a   1.000
_cell.length_b   1.000
_cell.length_c   1.000
_cell.angle_alpha   90.00
_cell.angle_beta   90.00
_cell.angle_gamma   90.00
#
_symmetry.space_group_name_H-M   'P 1'
#
loop_
_entity.id
_entity.type
_entity.pdbx_description
1 polymer ?
#
loop_
_entity_poly.entity_id
_entity_poly.type
_entity_poly.pdbx_seq_one_letter_code
_entity_poly.pdbx_strand_id
1 'polypeptide(L)'
;MHLDNMIGWKPSCEIDGSYSAKQCRGDNRTGRCFCYSETGEKIFGWDWWKDSDKMSCACSRQRFYAEMNGRIDVTLHCLDNGNYERLQCDSGICWCADEITGYIEIETVAVPDSLWTFLPCYNSSEHGDQYLRKCESAAQAQRQVQMKLINRGAINAVPNQIRCNYDGTYAEIIIENPFAFCQMPDGTKLSYATPSRLAADMNCNCARDDRAFKKAGISFNLRCKDNGNYEPTQEQNGRIFCVDRDGFAVSSFMAPSADIDCNQFIYYAQEDLFMDY
;
A
#
# COMPACT_ATOMS: atom_id res chain seq x y z
N MET A 1 0.65 -25.43 -8.51
CA MET A 1 -0.29 -24.32 -8.28
C MET A 1 -1.49 -24.59 -9.19
N HIS A 2 -2.70 -24.71 -8.64
CA HIS A 2 -3.91 -24.90 -9.44
C HIS A 2 -4.45 -23.52 -9.82
N LEU A 3 -3.97 -22.98 -10.95
CA LEU A 3 -4.34 -21.62 -11.40
C LEU A 3 -5.83 -21.48 -11.71
N ASP A 4 -6.51 -22.57 -12.08
CA ASP A 4 -7.90 -22.54 -12.52
C ASP A 4 -8.89 -22.06 -11.44
N ASN A 5 -8.54 -22.17 -10.15
CA ASN A 5 -9.34 -21.63 -9.04
C ASN A 5 -8.92 -20.20 -8.61
N MET A 6 -7.87 -19.64 -9.23
CA MET A 6 -7.31 -18.33 -8.89
C MET A 6 -7.67 -17.25 -9.93
N ILE A 7 -8.20 -17.65 -11.08
CA ILE A 7 -8.62 -16.77 -12.18
C ILE A 7 -10.08 -16.36 -11.99
N GLY A 8 -10.43 -15.14 -12.39
CA GLY A 8 -11.81 -14.65 -12.26
C GLY A 8 -12.15 -14.16 -10.86
N TRP A 9 -11.22 -13.42 -10.24
CA TRP A 9 -11.47 -12.78 -8.95
C TRP A 9 -12.69 -11.85 -9.02
N LYS A 10 -13.59 -12.01 -8.05
CA LYS A 10 -14.74 -11.13 -7.86
C LYS A 10 -14.50 -10.29 -6.60
N PRO A 11 -14.62 -8.96 -6.68
CA PRO A 11 -14.50 -8.13 -5.49
C PRO A 11 -15.61 -8.46 -4.49
N SER A 12 -15.27 -8.38 -3.21
CA SER A 12 -16.26 -8.33 -2.15
C SER A 12 -16.85 -6.93 -2.11
N CYS A 13 -18.18 -6.81 -2.07
CA CYS A 13 -18.87 -5.54 -2.00
C CYS A 13 -19.72 -5.45 -0.73
N GLU A 14 -19.87 -4.22 -0.24
CA GLU A 14 -20.84 -3.88 0.79
C GLU A 14 -22.27 -3.91 0.22
N ILE A 15 -23.27 -3.86 1.11
CA ILE A 15 -24.69 -3.91 0.72
C ILE A 15 -25.08 -2.75 -0.21
N ASP A 16 -24.42 -1.60 -0.08
CA ASP A 16 -24.66 -0.43 -0.93
C ASP A 16 -23.96 -0.49 -2.30
N GLY A 17 -23.24 -1.59 -2.59
CA GLY A 17 -22.52 -1.80 -3.83
C GLY A 17 -21.11 -1.20 -3.86
N SER A 18 -20.69 -0.49 -2.81
CA SER A 18 -19.30 -0.05 -2.68
C SER A 18 -18.36 -1.23 -2.44
N TYR A 19 -17.08 -1.05 -2.74
CA TYR A 19 -16.08 -2.08 -2.46
C TYR A 19 -15.93 -2.28 -0.95
N SER A 20 -15.90 -3.53 -0.50
CA SER A 20 -15.51 -3.85 0.87
C SER A 20 -14.07 -3.39 1.13
N ALA A 21 -13.82 -2.96 2.36
CA ALA A 21 -12.53 -2.39 2.76
C ALA A 21 -11.36 -3.37 2.57
N LYS A 22 -11.59 -4.67 2.81
CA LYS A 22 -10.60 -5.74 2.62
C LYS A 22 -10.92 -6.57 1.38
N GLN A 23 -9.94 -6.72 0.50
CA GLN A 23 -10.05 -7.52 -0.72
C GLN A 23 -8.96 -8.60 -0.74
N CYS A 24 -9.36 -9.87 -0.81
CA CYS A 24 -8.45 -11.02 -0.79
C CYS A 24 -8.38 -11.71 -2.15
N ARG A 25 -7.16 -12.11 -2.56
CA ARG A 25 -6.87 -12.81 -3.83
C ARG A 25 -5.89 -13.96 -3.60
N GLY A 26 -6.00 -15.00 -4.42
CA GLY A 26 -5.12 -16.19 -4.37
C GLY A 26 -5.67 -17.33 -3.51
N ASP A 27 -4.78 -18.23 -3.07
CA ASP A 27 -5.12 -19.34 -2.16
C ASP A 27 -4.71 -19.05 -0.70
N ASN A 28 -5.11 -19.90 0.24
CA ASN A 28 -4.75 -19.72 1.65
C ASN A 28 -3.24 -19.80 1.96
N ARG A 29 -2.38 -20.18 1.01
CA ARG A 29 -0.92 -20.32 1.24
C ARG A 29 -0.12 -19.12 0.73
N THR A 30 -0.50 -18.59 -0.41
CA THR A 30 0.21 -17.52 -1.15
C THR A 30 -0.66 -16.30 -1.41
N GLY A 31 -1.95 -16.41 -1.10
CA GLY A 31 -2.92 -15.35 -1.21
C GLY A 31 -2.65 -14.24 -0.22
N ARG A 32 -3.07 -13.05 -0.63
CA ARG A 32 -2.90 -11.81 0.13
C ARG A 32 -4.19 -11.03 0.10
N CYS A 33 -4.39 -10.25 1.14
CA CYS A 33 -5.47 -9.30 1.26
C CYS A 33 -4.90 -7.89 1.26
N PHE A 34 -5.63 -6.95 0.67
CA PHE A 34 -5.25 -5.56 0.58
C PHE A 34 -6.42 -4.67 0.99
N CYS A 35 -6.09 -3.44 1.40
CA CYS A 35 -7.07 -2.42 1.68
C CYS A 35 -7.53 -1.70 0.41
N TYR A 36 -8.83 -1.39 0.34
CA TYR A 36 -9.47 -0.72 -0.78
C TYR A 36 -10.35 0.46 -0.31
N SER A 37 -10.38 1.52 -1.12
CA SER A 37 -11.38 2.60 -1.01
C SER A 37 -12.78 2.10 -1.38
N GLU A 38 -13.83 2.86 -1.06
CA GLU A 38 -15.21 2.56 -1.50
C GLU A 38 -15.37 2.52 -3.02
N THR A 39 -14.51 3.24 -3.75
CA THR A 39 -14.52 3.36 -5.21
C THR A 39 -13.68 2.29 -5.92
N GLY A 40 -13.04 1.37 -5.18
CA GLY A 40 -12.27 0.28 -5.74
C GLY A 40 -10.79 0.59 -5.97
N GLU A 41 -10.26 1.67 -5.40
CA GLU A 41 -8.82 1.96 -5.42
C GLU A 41 -8.10 1.15 -4.35
N LYS A 42 -7.06 0.40 -4.73
CA LYS A 42 -6.17 -0.25 -3.78
C LYS A 42 -5.35 0.81 -3.04
N ILE A 43 -5.48 0.86 -1.71
CA ILE A 43 -4.81 1.81 -0.83
C ILE A 43 -3.78 1.08 0.05
N PHE A 44 -3.05 1.84 0.89
CA PHE A 44 -2.09 1.26 1.83
C PHE A 44 -2.78 0.24 2.75
N GLY A 45 -2.04 -0.81 3.11
CA GLY A 45 -2.51 -1.87 3.99
C GLY A 45 -2.62 -3.21 3.28
N TRP A 46 -1.90 -4.22 3.77
CA TRP A 46 -1.99 -5.59 3.27
C TRP A 46 -1.64 -6.60 4.35
N ASP A 47 -2.12 -7.83 4.16
CA ASP A 47 -1.72 -8.96 5.00
C ASP A 47 -1.73 -10.26 4.18
N TRP A 48 -1.10 -11.31 4.71
CA TRP A 48 -1.30 -12.65 4.20
C TRP A 48 -2.76 -13.06 4.42
N TRP A 49 -3.33 -13.79 3.45
CA TRP A 49 -4.72 -14.23 3.55
C TRP A 49 -4.98 -14.91 4.90
N LYS A 50 -4.11 -15.85 5.29
CA LYS A 50 -4.22 -16.63 6.52
C LYS A 50 -4.21 -15.80 7.82
N ASP A 51 -3.67 -14.57 7.79
CA ASP A 51 -3.51 -13.70 8.96
C ASP A 51 -4.52 -12.53 8.92
N SER A 52 -5.26 -12.38 7.82
CA SER A 52 -6.13 -11.25 7.52
C SER A 52 -7.47 -11.21 8.28
N ASP A 53 -7.73 -12.12 9.21
CA ASP A 53 -9.02 -12.20 9.92
C ASP A 53 -9.36 -10.90 10.67
N LYS A 54 -8.34 -10.25 11.24
CA LYS A 54 -8.46 -8.97 11.98
C LYS A 54 -8.21 -7.74 11.11
N MET A 55 -7.93 -7.91 9.82
CA MET A 55 -7.68 -6.81 8.92
C MET A 55 -8.99 -6.08 8.60
N SER A 56 -9.12 -4.85 9.10
CA SER A 56 -10.29 -3.96 8.95
C SER A 56 -10.09 -2.87 7.90
N CYS A 57 -8.83 -2.46 7.67
CA CYS A 57 -8.48 -1.33 6.79
C CYS A 57 -9.03 0.04 7.19
N ALA A 58 -9.59 0.16 8.40
CA ALA A 58 -10.32 1.36 8.82
C ALA A 58 -9.42 2.59 8.88
N CYS A 59 -8.20 2.47 9.41
CA CYS A 59 -7.23 3.57 9.44
C CYS A 59 -6.83 4.01 8.03
N SER A 60 -6.55 3.03 7.16
CA SER A 60 -6.11 3.34 5.80
C SER A 60 -7.18 4.06 5.00
N ARG A 61 -8.45 3.64 5.12
CA ARG A 61 -9.57 4.37 4.51
C ARG A 61 -9.74 5.76 5.09
N GLN A 62 -9.69 5.90 6.42
CA GLN A 62 -9.86 7.19 7.07
C GLN A 62 -8.79 8.19 6.62
N ARG A 63 -7.53 7.75 6.57
CA ARG A 63 -6.41 8.56 6.10
C ARG A 63 -6.53 8.90 4.61
N PHE A 64 -6.85 7.91 3.77
CA PHE A 64 -7.09 8.12 2.34
C PHE A 64 -8.18 9.17 2.08
N TYR A 65 -9.32 9.10 2.78
CA TYR A 65 -10.39 10.08 2.62
C TYR A 65 -10.04 11.47 3.17
N ALA A 66 -9.29 11.56 4.26
CA ALA A 66 -8.79 12.83 4.75
C ALA A 66 -7.89 13.50 3.70
N GLU A 67 -6.97 12.74 3.10
CA GLU A 67 -6.06 13.22 2.05
C GLU A 67 -6.81 13.60 0.76
N MET A 68 -7.79 12.79 0.32
CA MET A 68 -8.66 13.09 -0.82
C MET A 68 -9.49 14.36 -0.63
N ASN A 69 -9.91 14.65 0.60
CA ASN A 69 -10.58 15.90 0.97
C ASN A 69 -9.62 17.09 1.13
N GLY A 70 -8.36 16.94 0.70
CA GLY A 70 -7.38 18.02 0.63
C GLY A 70 -6.58 18.24 1.92
N ARG A 71 -6.71 17.38 2.94
CA ARG A 71 -5.83 17.47 4.11
C ARG A 71 -4.41 17.01 3.76
N ILE A 72 -3.44 17.89 3.98
CA ILE A 72 -2.01 17.63 3.75
C ILE A 72 -1.23 17.35 5.05
N ASP A 73 -1.92 17.45 6.18
CA ASP A 73 -1.39 17.40 7.54
C ASP A 73 -1.91 16.19 8.33
N VAL A 74 -2.43 15.17 7.63
CA VAL A 74 -2.92 13.94 8.26
C VAL A 74 -1.75 13.19 8.89
N THR A 75 -1.84 12.91 10.19
CA THR A 75 -0.79 12.23 10.96
C THR A 75 -1.26 10.90 11.57
N LEU A 76 -2.41 10.37 11.15
CA LEU A 76 -2.88 9.05 11.57
C LEU A 76 -1.84 7.97 11.25
N HIS A 77 -1.53 7.13 12.23
CA HIS A 77 -0.64 5.99 12.05
C HIS A 77 -1.42 4.70 11.87
N CYS A 78 -1.20 4.02 10.76
CA CYS A 78 -1.79 2.72 10.52
C CYS A 78 -0.80 1.61 10.80
N LEU A 79 -1.29 0.42 11.17
CA LEU A 79 -0.53 -0.81 11.09
C LEU A 79 -0.32 -1.20 9.61
N ASP A 80 0.59 -2.13 9.34
CA ASP A 80 0.91 -2.60 7.99
C ASP A 80 -0.27 -3.29 7.29
N ASN A 81 -1.20 -3.86 8.05
CA ASN A 81 -2.48 -4.39 7.57
C ASN A 81 -3.57 -3.32 7.36
N GLY A 82 -3.26 -2.05 7.65
CA GLY A 82 -4.15 -0.92 7.45
C GLY A 82 -5.15 -0.64 8.58
N ASN A 83 -5.05 -1.36 9.71
CA ASN A 83 -5.73 -1.05 10.97
C ASN A 83 -5.12 0.18 11.66
N TYR A 84 -5.74 0.67 12.73
CA TYR A 84 -5.17 1.76 13.54
C TYR A 84 -4.03 1.24 14.40
N GLU A 85 -2.92 1.98 14.42
CA GLU A 85 -1.97 1.85 15.53
C GLU A 85 -2.64 2.37 16.81
N ARG A 86 -2.32 1.77 17.97
CA ARG A 86 -3.02 2.07 19.21
C ARG A 86 -2.86 3.52 19.65
N LEU A 87 -1.70 4.14 19.43
CA LEU A 87 -1.48 5.55 19.77
C LEU A 87 -1.69 6.42 18.54
N GLN A 88 -2.76 7.22 18.53
CA GLN A 88 -3.07 8.13 17.45
C GLN A 88 -2.85 9.57 17.88
N CYS A 89 -2.30 10.38 16.97
CA CYS A 89 -2.31 11.83 17.04
C CYS A 89 -2.68 12.38 15.67
N ASP A 90 -3.72 13.20 15.62
CA ASP A 90 -4.12 13.91 14.41
C ASP A 90 -4.83 15.21 14.77
N SER A 91 -4.64 16.25 13.94
CA SER A 91 -5.32 17.55 14.13
C SER A 91 -5.11 18.19 15.53
N GLY A 92 -3.94 17.97 16.15
CA GLY A 92 -3.55 18.53 17.45
C GLY A 92 -4.10 17.79 18.67
N ILE A 93 -4.74 16.63 18.47
CA ILE A 93 -5.30 15.79 19.54
C ILE A 93 -4.73 14.39 19.41
N CYS A 94 -4.43 13.77 20.55
CA CYS A 94 -3.97 12.39 20.63
C CYS A 94 -4.90 11.53 21.50
N TRP A 95 -5.04 10.25 21.15
CA TRP A 95 -5.87 9.30 21.88
C TRP A 95 -5.34 7.86 21.74
N CYS A 96 -5.78 6.98 22.64
CA CYS A 96 -5.64 5.54 22.47
C CYS A 96 -6.79 5.02 21.60
N ALA A 97 -6.48 4.57 20.41
CA ALA A 97 -7.43 4.06 19.44
C ALA A 97 -7.61 2.55 19.57
N ASP A 98 -8.85 2.10 19.51
CA ASP A 98 -9.19 0.72 19.20
C ASP A 98 -8.67 0.39 17.79
N GLU A 99 -7.94 -0.72 17.68
CA GLU A 99 -7.23 -1.12 16.46
C GLU A 99 -8.16 -1.23 15.24
N ILE A 100 -9.40 -1.71 15.45
CA ILE A 100 -10.34 -2.03 14.37
C ILE A 100 -11.18 -0.82 13.97
N THR A 101 -11.64 -0.03 14.94
CA THR A 101 -12.60 1.05 14.71
C THR A 101 -11.97 2.44 14.70
N GLY A 102 -10.81 2.61 15.34
CA GLY A 102 -10.18 3.91 15.56
C GLY A 102 -10.80 4.72 16.69
N TYR A 103 -11.88 4.22 17.31
CA TYR A 103 -12.54 4.90 18.42
C TYR A 103 -11.65 4.92 19.66
N ILE A 104 -11.89 5.90 20.53
CA ILE A 104 -11.17 6.01 21.80
C ILE A 104 -11.44 4.74 22.62
N GLU A 105 -10.37 4.06 23.05
CA GLU A 105 -10.46 2.90 23.93
C GLU A 105 -11.20 3.26 25.22
N ILE A 106 -12.00 2.33 25.72
CA ILE A 106 -12.74 2.48 26.98
C ILE A 106 -11.78 2.85 28.12
N GLU A 107 -12.21 3.75 29.01
CA GLU A 107 -11.42 4.28 30.15
C GLU A 107 -10.19 5.12 29.79
N THR A 108 -9.97 5.43 28.50
CA THR A 108 -8.95 6.39 28.06
C THR A 108 -9.56 7.74 27.72
N VAL A 109 -8.72 8.76 27.53
CA VAL A 109 -9.14 10.12 27.15
C VAL A 109 -8.32 10.63 25.98
N ALA A 110 -8.92 11.52 25.21
CA ALA A 110 -8.17 12.32 24.24
C ALA A 110 -7.47 13.48 24.96
N VAL A 111 -6.23 13.77 24.55
CA VAL A 111 -5.39 14.83 25.12
C VAL A 111 -4.85 15.72 24.00
N PRO A 112 -4.47 16.98 24.29
CA PRO A 112 -3.69 17.79 23.36
C PRO A 112 -2.38 17.09 22.97
N ASP A 113 -1.89 17.36 21.75
CA ASP A 113 -0.66 16.78 21.21
C ASP A 113 0.56 16.90 22.15
N SER A 114 0.70 17.99 22.89
CA SER A 114 1.77 18.19 23.88
C SER A 114 1.75 17.21 25.07
N LEU A 115 0.65 16.50 25.28
CA LEU A 115 0.46 15.54 26.38
C LEU A 115 0.36 14.08 25.91
N TRP A 116 0.67 13.81 24.64
CA TRP A 116 0.53 12.47 24.05
C TRP A 116 1.25 11.36 24.81
N THR A 117 2.42 11.64 25.40
CA THR A 117 3.21 10.68 26.19
C THR A 117 2.58 10.33 27.54
N PHE A 118 1.54 11.03 27.98
CA PHE A 118 0.77 10.70 29.18
C PHE A 118 -0.35 9.70 28.92
N LEU A 119 -0.64 9.37 27.66
CA LEU A 119 -1.64 8.36 27.32
C LEU A 119 -1.18 6.97 27.75
N PRO A 120 -2.09 6.10 28.23
CA PRO A 120 -1.74 4.75 28.71
C PRO A 120 -1.25 3.81 27.59
N CYS A 121 -1.50 4.15 26.32
CA CYS A 121 -0.99 3.43 25.16
C CYS A 121 0.40 3.90 24.71
N TYR A 122 0.96 4.96 25.31
CA TYR A 122 2.31 5.38 25.02
C TYR A 122 3.33 4.37 25.59
N ASN A 123 4.29 4.02 24.76
CA ASN A 123 5.42 3.17 25.11
C ASN A 123 6.69 3.76 24.49
N SER A 124 7.63 4.20 25.32
CA SER A 124 8.87 4.85 24.86
C SER A 124 9.77 3.94 24.01
N SER A 125 9.65 2.61 24.17
CA SER A 125 10.45 1.66 23.39
C SER A 125 9.91 1.48 21.96
N GLU A 126 8.62 1.70 21.77
CA GLU A 126 7.93 1.56 20.48
C GLU A 126 7.85 2.91 19.76
N HIS A 127 7.50 3.97 20.49
CA HIS A 127 7.21 5.29 19.92
C HIS A 127 8.39 6.27 20.01
N GLY A 128 9.33 6.06 20.94
CA GLY A 128 10.42 7.01 21.18
C GLY A 128 9.94 8.37 21.70
N ASP A 129 10.75 9.40 21.51
CA ASP A 129 10.51 10.75 22.05
C ASP A 129 9.69 11.67 21.12
N GLN A 130 9.37 11.21 19.91
CA GLN A 130 8.62 11.97 18.91
C GLN A 130 7.54 11.08 18.31
N TYR A 131 6.32 11.61 18.20
CA TYR A 131 5.22 10.87 17.60
C TYR A 131 5.52 10.50 16.14
N LEU A 132 5.93 11.48 15.32
CA LEU A 132 6.20 11.26 13.90
C LEU A 132 7.47 10.44 13.67
N ARG A 133 7.36 9.39 12.85
CA ARG A 133 8.48 8.51 12.51
C ARG A 133 9.49 9.22 11.60
N LYS A 134 10.65 8.60 11.37
CA LYS A 134 11.76 9.21 10.62
C LYS A 134 11.35 9.71 9.22
N CYS A 135 10.58 8.93 8.47
CA CYS A 135 10.11 9.34 7.15
C CYS A 135 9.18 10.55 7.27
N GLU A 136 8.20 10.49 8.18
CA GLU A 136 7.17 11.53 8.33
C GLU A 136 7.76 12.84 8.84
N SER A 137 8.67 12.79 9.80
CA SER A 137 9.43 13.95 10.27
C SER A 137 10.19 14.63 9.12
N ALA A 138 10.80 13.84 8.23
CA ALA A 138 11.50 14.38 7.06
C ALA A 138 10.52 14.95 6.01
N ALA A 139 9.41 14.27 5.74
CA ALA A 139 8.36 14.73 4.83
C ALA A 139 7.68 16.02 5.34
N GLN A 140 7.38 16.09 6.63
CA GLN A 140 6.80 17.28 7.25
C GLN A 140 7.78 18.46 7.20
N ALA A 141 9.08 18.23 7.47
CA ALA A 141 10.09 19.28 7.34
C ALA A 141 10.17 19.84 5.90
N GLN A 142 10.13 18.97 4.89
CA GLN A 142 10.08 19.40 3.48
C GLN A 142 8.81 20.20 3.16
N ARG A 143 7.64 19.75 3.64
CA ARG A 143 6.36 20.47 3.48
C ARG A 143 6.42 21.86 4.11
N GLN A 144 6.99 21.99 5.31
CA GLN A 144 7.12 23.31 5.95
C GLN A 144 8.05 24.26 5.17
N VAL A 145 9.15 23.75 4.62
CA VAL A 145 10.04 24.52 3.74
C VAL A 145 9.30 24.94 2.48
N GLN A 146 8.59 24.02 1.84
CA GLN A 146 7.78 24.28 0.65
C GLN A 146 6.73 25.36 0.90
N MET A 147 5.96 25.27 2.00
CA MET A 147 4.96 26.27 2.36
C MET A 147 5.59 27.65 2.60
N LYS A 148 6.75 27.72 3.25
CA LYS A 148 7.48 29.00 3.42
C LYS A 148 7.93 29.59 2.09
N LEU A 149 8.30 28.77 1.11
CA LEU A 149 8.67 29.22 -0.24
C LEU A 149 7.45 29.73 -1.02
N ILE A 150 6.35 28.98 -1.00
CA ILE A 150 5.08 29.37 -1.66
C ILE A 150 4.56 30.69 -1.07
N ASN A 151 4.54 30.83 0.25
CA ASN A 151 4.13 32.06 0.93
C ASN A 151 5.03 33.27 0.60
N ARG A 152 6.24 33.03 0.09
CA ARG A 152 7.18 34.07 -0.37
C ARG A 152 7.14 34.30 -1.89
N GLY A 153 6.16 33.73 -2.59
CA GLY A 153 5.95 33.93 -4.02
C GLY A 153 6.72 32.98 -4.94
N ALA A 154 7.29 31.88 -4.40
CA ALA A 154 7.93 30.87 -5.24
C ALA A 154 6.87 30.10 -6.07
N ILE A 155 7.03 30.11 -7.39
CA ILE A 155 6.25 29.29 -8.32
C ILE A 155 7.01 27.97 -8.51
N ASN A 156 6.33 26.82 -8.42
CA ASN A 156 6.94 25.48 -8.56
C ASN A 156 8.02 25.15 -7.52
N ALA A 157 7.87 25.60 -6.27
CA ALA A 157 8.66 25.06 -5.16
C ALA A 157 8.22 23.61 -4.91
N VAL A 158 8.71 22.67 -5.71
CA VAL A 158 8.43 21.24 -5.54
C VAL A 158 9.74 20.60 -5.08
N PRO A 159 10.07 20.64 -3.77
CA PRO A 159 11.12 19.75 -3.28
C PRO A 159 10.73 18.31 -3.65
N ASN A 160 11.71 17.45 -3.91
CA ASN A 160 11.47 16.01 -4.05
C ASN A 160 10.76 15.53 -2.77
N GLN A 161 9.43 15.40 -2.84
CA GLN A 161 8.61 15.15 -1.68
C GLN A 161 8.88 13.73 -1.20
N ILE A 162 9.48 13.60 -0.02
CA ILE A 162 9.61 12.33 0.68
C ILE A 162 8.20 11.77 0.85
N ARG A 163 7.99 10.60 0.26
CA ARG A 163 6.73 9.87 0.36
C ARG A 163 6.86 8.82 1.45
N CYS A 164 5.89 8.84 2.36
CA CYS A 164 5.79 7.89 3.45
C CYS A 164 4.50 7.12 3.30
N ASN A 165 4.53 5.87 3.73
CA ASN A 165 3.36 5.02 3.89
C ASN A 165 2.54 5.47 5.10
N TYR A 166 1.33 4.91 5.25
CA TYR A 166 0.45 5.30 6.35
C TYR A 166 0.87 4.78 7.73
N ASP A 167 1.77 3.80 7.75
CA ASP A 167 2.50 3.37 8.94
C ASP A 167 3.78 4.21 9.18
N GLY A 168 3.97 5.33 8.47
CA GLY A 168 5.14 6.18 8.62
C GLY A 168 6.47 5.56 8.15
N THR A 169 6.44 4.39 7.51
CA THR A 169 7.60 3.84 6.78
C THR A 169 7.81 4.55 5.45
N TYR A 170 8.93 4.27 4.79
CA TYR A 170 9.20 4.84 3.47
C TYR A 170 8.34 4.19 2.38
N ALA A 171 7.84 5.01 1.44
CA ALA A 171 7.11 4.53 0.26
C ALA A 171 7.97 3.66 -0.65
N GLU A 172 7.33 2.99 -1.62
CA GLU A 172 7.93 2.01 -2.52
C GLU A 172 9.08 2.55 -3.37
N ILE A 173 8.99 3.82 -3.76
CA ILE A 173 9.83 4.44 -4.80
C ILE A 173 10.57 5.64 -4.22
N ILE A 174 11.87 5.70 -4.47
CA ILE A 174 12.72 6.86 -4.21
C ILE A 174 13.27 7.39 -5.54
N ILE A 175 13.16 8.71 -5.73
CA ILE A 175 13.66 9.40 -6.92
C ILE A 175 15.00 10.06 -6.57
N GLU A 176 16.07 9.51 -7.15
CA GLU A 176 17.43 10.05 -7.09
C GLU A 176 17.87 10.33 -8.53
N ASN A 177 17.60 11.56 -8.99
CA ASN A 177 17.82 11.94 -10.38
C ASN A 177 19.24 11.56 -10.86
N PRO A 178 19.36 10.94 -12.06
CA PRO A 178 18.32 10.80 -13.09
C PRO A 178 17.43 9.55 -12.98
N PHE A 179 17.52 8.76 -11.91
CA PHE A 179 16.84 7.47 -11.76
C PHE A 179 15.78 7.46 -10.66
N ALA A 180 14.86 6.49 -10.75
CA ALA A 180 13.99 6.08 -9.67
C ALA A 180 14.33 4.64 -9.29
N PHE A 181 14.28 4.34 -7.99
CA PHE A 181 14.64 3.05 -7.42
C PHE A 181 13.53 2.53 -6.53
N CYS A 182 13.38 1.21 -6.47
CA CYS A 182 12.58 0.58 -5.43
C CYS A 182 13.31 0.66 -4.09
N GLN A 183 12.57 0.78 -3.00
CA GLN A 183 13.10 0.69 -1.65
C GLN A 183 12.16 -0.11 -0.74
N MET A 184 12.72 -0.57 0.38
CA MET A 184 12.01 -1.26 1.44
C MET A 184 11.43 -0.26 2.46
N PRO A 185 10.47 -0.67 3.31
CA PRO A 185 9.88 0.19 4.36
C PRO A 185 10.89 0.87 5.28
N ASP A 186 12.03 0.23 5.54
CA ASP A 186 13.12 0.77 6.36
C ASP A 186 13.98 1.81 5.63
N GLY A 187 13.71 2.06 4.34
CA GLY A 187 14.48 2.95 3.47
C GLY A 187 15.63 2.26 2.74
N THR A 188 15.79 0.94 2.87
CA THR A 188 16.83 0.20 2.15
C THR A 188 16.54 0.21 0.65
N LYS A 189 17.42 0.85 -0.12
CA LYS A 189 17.34 0.89 -1.59
C LYS A 189 17.62 -0.49 -2.21
N LEU A 190 16.80 -0.88 -3.17
CA LEU A 190 16.94 -2.12 -3.95
C LEU A 190 17.61 -1.83 -5.30
N SER A 191 18.09 -2.87 -5.97
CA SER A 191 18.73 -2.78 -7.29
C SER A 191 17.75 -2.58 -8.46
N TYR A 192 16.45 -2.58 -8.19
CA TYR A 192 15.42 -2.35 -9.20
C TYR A 192 15.26 -0.86 -9.49
N ALA A 193 15.40 -0.47 -10.76
CA ALA A 193 15.48 0.92 -11.15
C ALA A 193 14.91 1.19 -12.55
N THR A 194 14.56 2.46 -12.79
CA THR A 194 14.15 2.97 -14.10
C THR A 194 14.56 4.44 -14.22
N PRO A 195 14.74 5.01 -15.42
CA PRO A 195 14.87 6.46 -15.56
C PRO A 195 13.70 7.19 -14.88
N SER A 196 13.98 8.23 -14.08
CA SER A 196 12.97 8.97 -13.29
C SER A 196 11.75 9.43 -14.09
N ARG A 197 11.93 9.78 -15.37
CA ARG A 197 10.84 10.13 -16.30
C ARG A 197 9.84 9.00 -16.59
N LEU A 198 10.20 7.74 -16.31
CA LEU A 198 9.38 6.54 -16.46
C LEU A 198 8.89 5.99 -15.12
N ALA A 199 9.13 6.71 -14.02
CA ALA A 199 8.73 6.27 -12.68
C ALA A 199 7.20 6.18 -12.49
N ALA A 200 6.41 6.82 -13.36
CA ALA A 200 4.94 6.74 -13.31
C ALA A 200 4.43 5.31 -13.53
N ASP A 201 5.14 4.50 -14.33
CA ASP A 201 4.78 3.11 -14.60
C ASP A 201 5.38 2.15 -13.56
N MET A 202 6.17 2.64 -12.61
CA MET A 202 6.86 1.84 -11.59
C MET A 202 5.98 1.71 -10.34
N ASN A 203 5.88 0.50 -9.77
CA ASN A 203 5.15 0.24 -8.52
C ASN A 203 5.92 -0.63 -7.52
N CYS A 204 7.02 -1.27 -7.94
CA CYS A 204 7.89 -2.10 -7.08
C CYS A 204 7.24 -3.32 -6.42
N ASN A 205 6.02 -3.70 -6.81
CA ASN A 205 5.27 -4.77 -6.17
C ASN A 205 6.06 -6.09 -6.17
N CYS A 206 6.58 -6.51 -7.33
CA CYS A 206 7.32 -7.77 -7.45
C CYS A 206 8.63 -7.74 -6.65
N ALA A 207 9.37 -6.63 -6.70
CA ALA A 207 10.61 -6.46 -5.94
C ALA A 207 10.40 -6.57 -4.42
N ARG A 208 9.31 -6.00 -3.92
CA ARG A 208 8.95 -6.07 -2.48
C ARG A 208 8.38 -7.43 -2.11
N ASP A 209 7.55 -8.02 -2.96
CA ASP A 209 6.99 -9.36 -2.74
C ASP A 209 8.08 -10.43 -2.69
N ASP A 210 9.10 -10.38 -3.57
CA ASP A 210 10.25 -11.29 -3.49
C ASP A 210 10.87 -11.32 -2.08
N ARG A 211 11.02 -10.15 -1.45
CA ARG A 211 11.53 -10.03 -0.08
C ARG A 211 10.52 -10.50 0.96
N ALA A 212 9.25 -10.14 0.82
CA ALA A 212 8.19 -10.53 1.74
C ALA A 212 7.98 -12.05 1.79
N PHE A 213 7.89 -12.68 0.61
CA PHE A 213 7.76 -14.14 0.47
C PHE A 213 8.97 -14.87 1.05
N LYS A 214 10.19 -14.43 0.74
CA LYS A 214 11.43 -14.99 1.32
C LYS A 214 11.43 -14.88 2.84
N LYS A 215 11.04 -13.73 3.41
CA LYS A 215 10.94 -13.52 4.87
C LYS A 215 9.89 -14.44 5.50
N ALA A 216 8.79 -14.71 4.80
CA ALA A 216 7.74 -15.63 5.22
C ALA A 216 8.09 -17.12 5.02
N GLY A 217 9.25 -17.45 4.44
CA GLY A 217 9.63 -18.83 4.11
C GLY A 217 8.80 -19.44 2.98
N ILE A 218 8.16 -18.61 2.15
CA ILE A 218 7.34 -19.02 1.01
C ILE A 218 8.19 -18.91 -0.26
N SER A 219 8.16 -19.96 -1.10
CA SER A 219 8.86 -19.95 -2.38
C SER A 219 8.24 -18.90 -3.32
N PHE A 220 9.06 -17.95 -3.77
CA PHE A 220 8.70 -16.94 -4.76
C PHE A 220 9.31 -17.31 -6.12
N ASN A 221 8.46 -17.60 -7.10
CA ASN A 221 8.88 -18.09 -8.43
C ASN A 221 8.40 -17.19 -9.58
N LEU A 222 7.90 -15.99 -9.27
CA LEU A 222 7.47 -15.03 -10.29
C LEU A 222 8.64 -14.16 -10.74
N ARG A 223 8.66 -13.82 -12.02
CA ARG A 223 9.67 -12.94 -12.64
C ARG A 223 9.30 -11.48 -12.43
N CYS A 224 10.29 -10.70 -12.02
CA CYS A 224 10.20 -9.25 -11.93
C CYS A 224 10.89 -8.60 -13.13
N LYS A 225 10.37 -7.46 -13.58
CA LYS A 225 11.06 -6.53 -14.48
C LYS A 225 12.16 -5.79 -13.72
N ASP A 226 13.10 -5.19 -14.47
CA ASP A 226 14.21 -4.41 -13.89
C ASP A 226 13.74 -3.19 -13.08
N ASN A 227 12.55 -2.66 -13.37
CA ASN A 227 11.92 -1.59 -12.59
C ASN A 227 11.19 -2.09 -11.33
N GLY A 228 11.23 -3.38 -11.02
CA GLY A 228 10.64 -3.98 -9.82
C GLY A 228 9.15 -4.31 -9.92
N ASN A 229 8.52 -4.06 -11.06
CA ASN A 229 7.15 -4.53 -11.33
C ASN A 229 7.13 -6.02 -11.65
N TYR A 230 5.96 -6.63 -11.59
CA TYR A 230 5.76 -7.97 -12.15
C TYR A 230 5.95 -7.94 -13.67
N GLU A 231 6.61 -8.98 -14.21
CA GLU A 231 6.53 -9.27 -15.63
C GLU A 231 5.13 -9.81 -15.93
N PRO A 232 4.28 -9.15 -16.76
CA PRO A 232 2.94 -9.65 -16.99
C PRO A 232 2.92 -11.08 -17.55
N THR A 233 3.91 -11.45 -18.36
CA THR A 233 4.05 -12.82 -18.87
C THR A 233 4.96 -13.67 -17.98
N GLN A 234 4.38 -14.62 -17.27
CA GLN A 234 5.08 -15.57 -16.42
C GLN A 234 5.22 -16.92 -17.12
N GLU A 235 6.16 -17.75 -16.67
CA GLU A 235 6.40 -19.08 -17.22
C GLU A 235 6.61 -20.09 -16.10
N GLN A 236 5.99 -21.26 -16.23
CA GLN A 236 6.19 -22.38 -15.36
C GLN A 236 6.13 -23.68 -16.16
N ASN A 237 7.17 -24.50 -16.06
CA ASN A 237 7.25 -25.81 -16.72
C ASN A 237 6.96 -25.78 -18.23
N GLY A 238 7.51 -24.78 -18.94
CA GLY A 238 7.34 -24.63 -20.40
C GLY A 238 5.95 -24.15 -20.83
N ARG A 239 5.09 -23.76 -19.89
CA ARG A 239 3.80 -23.10 -20.16
C ARG A 239 3.83 -21.68 -19.62
N ILE A 240 3.07 -20.80 -20.22
CA ILE A 240 3.02 -19.39 -19.82
C ILE A 240 1.66 -19.04 -19.23
N PHE A 241 1.63 -18.03 -18.38
CA PHE A 241 0.40 -17.48 -17.81
C PHE A 241 0.59 -15.98 -17.56
N CYS A 242 -0.51 -15.24 -17.53
CA CYS A 242 -0.49 -13.80 -17.31
C CYS A 242 -0.75 -13.48 -15.84
N VAL A 243 -0.05 -12.46 -15.32
CA VAL A 243 -0.29 -11.88 -13.99
C VAL A 243 -0.64 -10.40 -14.08
N ASP A 244 -1.44 -9.94 -13.12
CA ASP A 244 -1.73 -8.52 -12.96
C ASP A 244 -0.56 -7.74 -12.32
N ARG A 245 -0.77 -6.44 -12.10
CA ARG A 245 0.23 -5.54 -11.49
C ARG A 245 0.66 -5.96 -10.07
N ASP A 246 -0.13 -6.79 -9.41
CA ASP A 246 0.08 -7.26 -8.04
C ASP A 246 0.59 -8.70 -8.01
N GLY A 247 0.76 -9.36 -9.17
CA GLY A 247 1.32 -10.70 -9.29
C GLY A 247 0.30 -11.84 -9.20
N PHE A 248 -1.00 -11.54 -9.26
CA PHE A 248 -2.05 -12.57 -9.29
C PHE A 248 -2.29 -13.04 -10.72
N ALA A 249 -2.43 -14.36 -10.89
CA ALA A 249 -2.71 -14.95 -12.18
C ALA A 249 -4.10 -14.53 -12.70
N VAL A 250 -4.14 -14.04 -13.94
CA VAL A 250 -5.36 -13.61 -14.64
C VAL A 250 -5.68 -14.49 -15.86
N SER A 251 -4.81 -15.46 -16.17
CA SER A 251 -5.04 -16.44 -17.21
C SER A 251 -4.68 -17.85 -16.75
N SER A 252 -5.24 -18.85 -17.41
CA SER A 252 -4.79 -20.23 -17.27
C SER A 252 -3.45 -20.43 -17.99
N PHE A 253 -2.86 -21.61 -17.82
CA PHE A 253 -1.62 -21.94 -18.51
C PHE A 253 -1.84 -22.10 -20.02
N MET A 254 -1.14 -21.31 -20.81
CA MET A 254 -1.16 -21.31 -22.27
C MET A 254 0.15 -21.85 -22.85
N ALA A 255 0.11 -22.27 -24.11
CA ALA A 255 1.33 -22.60 -24.85
C ALA A 255 2.14 -21.31 -25.11
N PRO A 256 3.47 -21.36 -25.10
CA PRO A 256 4.30 -20.22 -25.49
C PRO A 256 3.98 -19.77 -26.92
N SER A 257 3.63 -18.49 -27.10
CA SER A 257 3.40 -17.86 -28.40
C SER A 257 3.92 -16.43 -28.39
N ALA A 258 4.46 -15.97 -29.52
CA ALA A 258 4.93 -14.60 -29.68
C ALA A 258 3.79 -13.57 -29.68
N ASP A 259 2.55 -14.01 -29.91
CA ASP A 259 1.37 -13.14 -30.03
C ASP A 259 0.58 -12.99 -28.72
N ILE A 260 1.10 -13.47 -27.58
CA ILE A 260 0.38 -13.37 -26.31
C ILE A 260 0.51 -11.97 -25.73
N ASP A 261 -0.63 -11.26 -25.75
CA ASP A 261 -0.80 -9.97 -25.10
C ASP A 261 -1.54 -10.13 -23.76
N CYS A 262 -0.80 -10.06 -22.66
CA CYS A 262 -1.39 -10.20 -21.32
C CYS A 262 -2.38 -9.09 -20.95
N ASN A 263 -2.40 -7.96 -21.68
CA ASN A 263 -3.41 -6.91 -21.44
C ASN A 263 -4.83 -7.42 -21.69
N GLN A 264 -5.00 -8.39 -22.60
CA GLN A 264 -6.29 -9.02 -22.89
C GLN A 264 -6.85 -9.86 -21.72
N PHE A 265 -6.05 -10.15 -20.69
CA PHE A 265 -6.53 -10.85 -19.49
C PHE A 265 -6.69 -9.90 -18.30
N ILE A 266 -6.06 -8.73 -18.35
CA ILE A 266 -6.09 -7.73 -17.28
C ILE A 266 -7.33 -6.85 -17.39
N TYR A 267 -7.72 -6.45 -18.60
CA TYR A 267 -8.87 -5.56 -18.84
C TYR A 267 -10.20 -6.31 -18.98
N TYR A 268 -10.20 -7.52 -19.55
CA TYR A 268 -11.42 -8.30 -19.74
C TYR A 268 -11.94 -8.94 -18.44
N ALA A 269 -11.25 -8.79 -17.31
CA ALA A 269 -11.80 -9.04 -15.98
C ALA A 269 -12.78 -7.94 -15.51
N GLN A 270 -12.84 -6.79 -16.21
CA GLN A 270 -13.79 -5.69 -15.94
C GLN A 270 -14.98 -5.66 -16.92
N GLU A 271 -14.92 -6.31 -18.07
CA GLU A 271 -15.99 -6.24 -19.09
C GLU A 271 -17.14 -7.24 -18.89
N ASP A 272 -17.00 -8.24 -18.00
CA ASP A 272 -18.12 -9.12 -17.62
C ASP A 272 -19.20 -8.43 -16.73
N LEU A 273 -19.09 -7.11 -16.51
CA LEU A 273 -20.13 -6.29 -15.87
C LEU A 273 -21.03 -5.53 -16.85
N PHE A 274 -20.82 -5.67 -18.17
CA PHE A 274 -21.73 -5.11 -19.16
C PHE A 274 -21.86 -6.04 -20.35
N MET A 275 -22.76 -7.04 -20.24
CA MET A 275 -23.65 -7.47 -21.35
C MET A 275 -24.86 -8.25 -20.81
N ASP A 276 -26.02 -7.73 -21.20
CA ASP A 276 -27.33 -8.37 -21.41
C ASP A 276 -28.19 -8.81 -20.21
N TYR A 277 -29.06 -7.92 -19.71
CA TYR A 277 -30.45 -7.67 -20.17
C TYR A 277 -31.13 -6.54 -19.38
#